data_AF-A0A7V4Y341-F1
#
_entry.id   AF-A0A7V4Y341-F1
#
_cell.length_a   1.000
_cell.length_b   1.000
_cell.length_c   1.000
_cell.angle_alpha   90.00
_cell.angle_beta   90.00
_cell.angle_gamma   90.00
#
_symmetry.space_group_name_H-M   'P 1'
#
loop_
_entity.id
_entity.type
_entity.pdbx_description
1 polymer ?
#
loop_
_entity_poly.entity_id
_entity_poly.type
_entity_poly.pdbx_seq_one_letter_code
_entity_poly.pdbx_strand_id
1 'polypeptide(L)'
;MLKRLIILSTWLISAGLICLYAADITGKWTAEFDTQVGLQKYVFEFKADGDKLTGRALANIAGAPSESDIQEGEISGDEISFVEVQNYQGQQVKIVYKGKISGNEINFKRTVADMIDEEFVAQRAQ
;
A
#
# COMPACT_ATOMS: atom_id res chain seq x y z
N MET A 1 43.78 5.55 48.65
CA MET A 1 42.37 5.12 48.72
C MET A 1 41.48 6.29 48.32
N LEU A 2 41.13 6.42 47.04
CA LEU A 2 40.33 7.54 46.54
C LEU A 2 38.85 7.16 46.55
N LYS A 3 38.05 7.89 47.34
CA LYS A 3 36.60 7.69 47.47
C LYS A 3 35.86 8.39 46.32
N ARG A 4 34.88 7.66 45.78
CA ARG A 4 33.91 7.98 44.72
C ARG A 4 33.26 9.37 44.87
N LEU A 5 33.05 10.09 43.76
CA LEU A 5 32.05 11.15 43.66
C LEU A 5 31.15 11.00 42.41
N ILE A 6 29.92 10.61 42.74
CA ILE A 6 28.57 10.73 42.14
C ILE A 6 28.43 11.41 40.77
N ILE A 7 27.79 10.67 39.87
CA ILE A 7 27.20 11.06 38.57
C ILE A 7 25.84 11.73 38.81
N LEU A 8 25.53 12.81 38.09
CA LEU A 8 24.15 13.21 37.83
C LEU A 8 24.05 13.83 36.42
N SER A 9 23.89 13.00 35.40
CA SER A 9 23.58 13.44 34.04
C SER A 9 22.07 13.41 33.84
N THR A 10 21.45 14.58 33.78
CA THR A 10 20.02 14.74 33.51
C THR A 10 19.78 14.46 32.03
N TRP A 11 19.21 13.30 31.72
CA TRP A 11 18.69 12.99 30.39
C TRP A 11 17.40 13.79 30.16
N LEU A 12 17.50 14.89 29.41
CA LEU A 12 16.35 15.62 28.92
C LEU A 12 15.77 14.84 27.73
N ILE A 13 14.77 14.01 27.96
CA ILE A 13 14.00 13.34 26.90
C ILE A 13 13.13 14.42 26.25
N SER A 14 13.62 15.00 25.16
CA SER A 14 12.83 15.83 24.26
C SER A 14 11.86 14.91 23.53
N ALA A 15 10.62 14.84 24.02
CA ALA A 15 9.51 14.22 23.29
C ALA A 15 9.19 15.12 22.08
N GLY A 16 9.89 14.89 20.97
CA GLY A 16 9.53 15.49 19.69
C GLY A 16 8.15 15.00 19.30
N LEU A 17 7.19 15.91 19.15
CA LEU A 17 5.97 15.64 18.41
C LEU A 17 6.39 15.30 16.97
N ILE A 18 6.43 14.02 16.64
CA ILE A 18 6.48 13.58 15.25
C ILE A 18 5.05 13.77 14.75
N CYS A 19 4.79 14.90 14.08
CA CYS A 19 3.66 14.97 13.18
C CYS A 19 3.95 13.98 12.05
N LEU A 20 3.45 12.75 12.20
CA LEU A 20 3.34 11.81 11.09
C LEU A 20 2.38 12.45 10.08
N TYR A 21 2.93 13.13 9.08
CA TYR A 21 2.20 13.39 7.85
C TYR A 21 1.97 12.03 7.20
N ALA A 22 0.74 11.53 7.24
CA ALA A 22 0.34 10.44 6.38
C ALA A 22 0.64 10.86 4.94
N ALA A 23 1.29 9.99 4.16
CA ALA A 23 1.50 10.28 2.75
C ALA A 23 0.13 10.36 2.08
N ASP A 24 -0.16 11.45 1.37
CA ASP A 24 -1.45 11.58 0.68
C ASP A 24 -1.51 10.50 -0.40
N ILE A 25 -2.38 9.51 -0.20
CA ILE A 25 -2.63 8.39 -1.12
C ILE A 25 -3.79 8.69 -2.08
N THR A 26 -4.60 9.71 -1.79
CA THR A 26 -5.81 10.01 -2.55
C THR A 26 -5.48 10.34 -4.00
N GLY A 27 -6.29 9.84 -4.92
CA GLY A 27 -6.18 10.10 -6.35
C GLY A 27 -5.94 8.83 -7.17
N LYS A 28 -5.45 9.03 -8.39
CA LYS A 28 -5.27 7.97 -9.37
C LYS A 28 -3.82 7.48 -9.40
N TRP A 29 -3.65 6.17 -9.46
CA TRP A 29 -2.34 5.52 -9.55
C TRP A 29 -2.38 4.45 -10.63
N THR A 30 -1.34 4.36 -11.45
CA THR A 30 -1.27 3.45 -12.58
C THR A 30 -0.10 2.48 -12.45
N ALA A 31 -0.32 1.21 -12.77
CA ALA A 31 0.73 0.21 -12.80
C ALA A 31 0.64 -0.63 -14.08
N GLU A 32 1.79 -1.08 -14.58
CA GLU A 32 1.90 -2.03 -15.67
C GLU A 32 2.98 -3.04 -15.31
N PHE A 33 2.64 -4.34 -15.28
CA PHE A 33 3.54 -5.40 -14.84
C PHE A 33 3.16 -6.76 -15.42
N ASP A 34 4.15 -7.62 -15.65
CA ASP A 34 3.96 -8.97 -16.17
C ASP A 34 3.68 -9.97 -15.05
N THR A 35 2.81 -10.93 -15.33
CA THR A 35 2.45 -12.04 -14.43
C THR A 35 2.41 -13.34 -15.21
N GLN A 36 2.23 -14.47 -14.51
CA GLN A 36 2.03 -15.77 -15.16
C GLN A 36 0.79 -15.83 -16.07
N VAL A 37 -0.19 -14.96 -15.88
CA VAL A 37 -1.40 -14.85 -16.73
C VAL A 37 -1.28 -13.75 -17.80
N GLY A 38 -0.10 -13.16 -17.95
CA GLY A 38 0.23 -12.13 -18.93
C GLY A 38 0.26 -10.71 -18.35
N LEU A 39 0.45 -9.74 -19.24
CA LEU A 39 0.54 -8.32 -18.90
C LEU A 39 -0.71 -7.84 -18.18
N GLN A 40 -0.50 -7.18 -17.04
CA GLN A 40 -1.52 -6.54 -16.23
C GLN A 40 -1.36 -5.03 -16.34
N LYS A 41 -2.46 -4.32 -16.55
CA LYS A 41 -2.52 -2.86 -16.42
C LYS A 41 -3.55 -2.50 -15.38
N TYR A 42 -3.17 -1.66 -14.43
CA TYR A 42 -4.06 -1.20 -13.36
C TYR A 42 -4.17 0.31 -13.36
N VAL A 43 -5.39 0.79 -13.07
CA VAL A 43 -5.66 2.13 -12.57
C VAL A 43 -6.36 1.98 -11.22
N PHE A 44 -5.71 2.39 -10.15
CA PHE A 44 -6.29 2.48 -8.82
C PHE A 44 -6.82 3.89 -8.59
N GLU A 45 -8.06 4.02 -8.14
CA GLU A 45 -8.69 5.29 -7.76
C GLU A 45 -8.91 5.29 -6.24
N PHE A 46 -7.90 5.73 -5.49
CA PHE A 46 -7.91 5.71 -4.03
C PHE A 46 -8.57 6.96 -3.43
N LYS A 47 -9.26 6.74 -2.31
CA LYS A 47 -9.79 7.78 -1.41
C LYS A 47 -9.39 7.45 0.02
N ALA A 48 -8.77 8.40 0.70
CA ALA A 48 -8.47 8.31 2.12
C ALA A 48 -9.52 9.04 2.96
N ASP A 49 -9.98 8.39 4.03
CA ASP A 49 -10.77 8.99 5.11
C ASP A 49 -10.18 8.56 6.45
N GLY A 50 -9.28 9.38 6.99
CA GLY A 50 -8.47 9.03 8.16
C GLY A 50 -7.56 7.83 7.88
N ASP A 51 -7.77 6.74 8.63
CA ASP A 51 -7.07 5.47 8.50
C ASP A 51 -7.74 4.50 7.50
N LYS A 52 -8.87 4.88 6.90
CA LYS A 52 -9.59 4.04 5.94
C LYS A 52 -9.17 4.36 4.52
N LEU A 53 -8.85 3.30 3.78
CA LEU A 53 -8.66 3.35 2.33
C LEU A 53 -9.89 2.77 1.63
N THR A 54 -10.46 3.54 0.71
CA THR A 54 -11.54 3.06 -0.16
C THR A 54 -11.20 3.41 -1.60
N GLY A 55 -11.97 2.89 -2.56
CA GLY A 55 -11.77 3.21 -3.96
C GLY A 55 -12.11 2.06 -4.88
N ARG A 56 -11.61 2.17 -6.11
CA ARG A 56 -11.82 1.18 -7.18
C ARG A 56 -10.49 0.79 -7.81
N ALA A 57 -10.38 -0.46 -8.23
CA ALA A 57 -9.29 -0.93 -9.07
C ALA A 57 -9.86 -1.31 -10.45
N LEU A 58 -9.36 -0.63 -11.49
CA LEU A 58 -9.66 -0.96 -12.88
C LEU A 58 -8.46 -1.71 -13.46
N ALA A 59 -8.66 -3.00 -13.73
CA ALA A 59 -7.65 -3.87 -14.30
C ALA A 59 -7.92 -4.14 -15.78
N ASN A 60 -6.86 -4.32 -16.55
CA ASN A 60 -6.88 -4.97 -17.84
C ASN A 60 -5.91 -6.15 -17.79
N ILE A 61 -6.47 -7.36 -17.84
CA ILE A 61 -5.75 -8.63 -17.70
C ILE A 61 -5.69 -9.25 -19.09
N ALA A 62 -4.52 -9.21 -19.74
CA ALA A 62 -4.35 -9.76 -21.09
C ALA A 62 -5.44 -9.32 -22.10
N GLY A 63 -5.89 -8.06 -22.03
CA GLY A 63 -6.90 -7.48 -22.92
C GLY A 63 -8.33 -7.51 -22.37
N ALA A 64 -8.60 -8.26 -21.29
CA ALA A 64 -9.92 -8.31 -20.67
C ALA A 64 -10.04 -7.26 -19.54
N PRO A 65 -11.00 -6.32 -19.62
CA PRO A 65 -11.24 -5.37 -18.55
C PRO A 65 -11.90 -6.06 -17.35
N SER A 66 -11.51 -5.67 -16.14
CA SER A 66 -12.11 -6.05 -14.87
C SER A 66 -12.14 -4.84 -13.95
N GLU A 67 -13.18 -4.72 -13.13
CA GLU A 67 -13.33 -3.66 -12.14
C GLU A 67 -13.73 -4.29 -10.80
N SER A 68 -13.21 -3.74 -9.72
CA SER A 68 -13.50 -4.19 -8.37
C SER A 68 -13.43 -3.00 -7.40
N ASP A 69 -14.17 -3.12 -6.29
CA ASP A 69 -14.04 -2.22 -5.16
C ASP A 69 -12.88 -2.63 -4.27
N ILE A 70 -12.21 -1.64 -3.69
CA ILE A 70 -11.21 -1.83 -2.64
C ILE A 70 -11.93 -2.17 -1.35
N GLN A 71 -11.61 -3.35 -0.80
CA GLN A 71 -12.18 -3.87 0.45
C GLN A 71 -11.12 -3.89 1.54
N GLU A 72 -11.55 -3.86 2.81
CA GLU A 72 -10.67 -3.97 3.98
C GLU A 72 -9.47 -3.00 3.92
N GLY A 73 -9.68 -1.81 3.36
CA GLY A 73 -8.61 -0.87 3.09
C GLY A 73 -8.19 -0.08 4.34
N GLU A 74 -6.90 -0.10 4.63
CA GLU A 74 -6.27 0.55 5.79
C GLU A 74 -5.06 1.39 5.37
N ILE A 75 -4.86 2.51 6.04
CA ILE A 75 -3.72 3.42 5.89
C ILE A 75 -3.02 3.52 7.25
N SER A 76 -1.73 3.20 7.27
CA SER A 76 -0.87 3.31 8.44
C SER A 76 0.42 4.04 8.08
N GLY A 77 0.43 5.37 8.23
CA GLY A 77 1.59 6.21 7.92
C GLY A 77 1.87 6.28 6.43
N ASP A 78 2.97 5.67 5.99
CA ASP A 78 3.37 5.50 4.59
C ASP A 78 3.02 4.10 4.03
N GLU A 79 2.37 3.25 4.82
CA GLU A 79 1.93 1.93 4.40
C GLU A 79 0.42 1.89 4.16
N ILE A 80 0.00 1.09 3.18
CA ILE A 80 -1.41 0.78 2.91
C ILE A 80 -1.60 -0.72 2.80
N SER A 81 -2.80 -1.20 3.11
CA SER A 81 -3.23 -2.56 2.79
C SER A 81 -4.68 -2.57 2.35
N PHE A 82 -5.04 -3.52 1.49
CA PHE A 82 -6.41 -3.73 1.05
C PHE A 82 -6.60 -5.09 0.39
N VAL A 83 -7.85 -5.45 0.14
CA VAL A 83 -8.25 -6.67 -0.56
C VAL A 83 -9.01 -6.32 -1.84
N GLU A 84 -8.72 -7.07 -2.88
CA GLU A 84 -9.46 -7.08 -4.12
C GLU A 84 -10.07 -8.47 -4.34
N VAL A 85 -11.30 -8.54 -4.83
CA VAL A 85 -11.92 -9.80 -5.26
C VAL A 85 -12.24 -9.69 -6.74
N GLN A 86 -11.46 -10.37 -7.58
CA GLN A 86 -11.64 -10.36 -9.03
C GLN A 86 -12.39 -11.61 -9.49
N ASN A 87 -13.15 -11.49 -10.59
CA ASN A 87 -13.71 -12.65 -11.27
C ASN A 87 -12.79 -13.03 -12.44
N TYR A 88 -12.06 -14.12 -12.29
CA TYR A 88 -11.21 -14.67 -13.33
C TYR A 88 -11.80 -16.01 -13.81
N GLN A 89 -12.19 -16.07 -15.09
CA GLN A 89 -12.78 -17.27 -15.71
C GLN A 89 -14.01 -17.85 -14.96
N GLY A 90 -14.82 -16.99 -14.32
CA GLY A 90 -15.99 -17.42 -13.55
C GLY A 90 -15.68 -17.79 -12.09
N GLN A 91 -14.42 -17.71 -11.66
CA GLN A 91 -14.00 -17.97 -10.28
C GLN A 91 -13.64 -16.65 -9.58
N GLN A 92 -14.07 -16.52 -8.32
CA GLN A 92 -13.62 -15.42 -7.47
C GLN A 92 -12.20 -15.67 -7.00
N VAL A 93 -11.31 -14.71 -7.24
CA VAL A 93 -9.91 -14.72 -6.83
C VAL A 93 -9.71 -13.57 -5.85
N LYS A 94 -9.39 -13.92 -4.60
CA LYS A 94 -8.96 -12.95 -3.58
C LYS A 94 -7.52 -12.54 -3.84
N ILE A 95 -7.24 -11.25 -3.78
CA ILE A 95 -5.91 -10.67 -3.91
C ILE A 95 -5.70 -9.73 -2.73
N VAL A 96 -4.67 -9.99 -1.93
CA VAL A 96 -4.32 -9.16 -0.77
C VAL A 96 -3.15 -8.27 -1.16
N TYR A 97 -3.27 -6.97 -0.95
CA TYR A 97 -2.25 -5.98 -1.27
C TYR A 97 -1.64 -5.38 -0.01
N LYS A 98 -0.33 -5.15 -0.05
CA LYS A 98 0.42 -4.28 0.84
C LYS A 98 1.24 -3.32 0.00
N GLY A 99 1.16 -2.03 0.31
CA GLY A 99 1.84 -0.97 -0.42
C GLY A 99 2.67 -0.10 0.51
N LYS A 100 3.84 0.34 0.04
CA LYS A 100 4.62 1.40 0.68
C LYS A 100 4.74 2.61 -0.23
N ILE A 101 4.27 3.75 0.25
CA ILE A 101 4.21 5.02 -0.48
C ILE A 101 5.56 5.74 -0.37
N SER A 102 6.10 6.13 -1.51
CA SER A 102 7.36 6.88 -1.64
C SER A 102 7.19 8.00 -2.66
N GLY A 103 6.68 9.16 -2.22
CA GLY A 103 6.43 10.30 -3.10
C GLY A 103 5.33 10.00 -4.13
N ASN A 104 5.71 9.91 -5.41
CA ASN A 104 4.80 9.61 -6.51
C ASN A 104 4.77 8.13 -6.89
N GLU A 105 5.33 7.25 -6.05
CA GLU A 105 5.35 5.82 -6.27
C GLU A 105 4.71 5.06 -5.10
N ILE A 106 4.13 3.89 -5.39
CA ILE A 106 3.76 2.90 -4.38
C ILE A 106 4.43 1.59 -4.77
N ASN A 107 5.27 1.07 -3.87
CA ASN A 107 5.83 -0.26 -4.01
C ASN A 107 4.81 -1.24 -3.45
N PHE A 108 4.17 -2.01 -4.33
CA PHE A 108 3.21 -3.02 -3.95
C PHE A 108 3.85 -4.40 -3.88
N LYS A 109 3.45 -5.14 -2.86
CA LYS A 109 3.44 -6.61 -2.85
C LYS A 109 1.98 -7.05 -2.79
N ARG A 110 1.60 -7.98 -3.66
CA ARG A 110 0.30 -8.63 -3.60
C ARG A 110 0.42 -10.14 -3.50
N THR A 111 -0.53 -10.77 -2.82
CA THR A 111 -0.66 -12.22 -2.72
C THR A 111 -1.97 -12.64 -3.39
N VAL A 112 -1.86 -13.38 -4.49
CA VAL A 112 -2.99 -13.87 -5.29
C VAL A 112 -3.39 -15.26 -4.79
N ALA A 113 -4.67 -15.41 -4.45
CA ALA A 113 -5.26 -16.66 -3.95
C ALA A 113 -4.48 -17.30 -2.79
N ASP A 114 -3.88 -16.49 -1.91
CA ASP A 114 -3.05 -16.91 -0.78
C ASP A 114 -1.83 -17.78 -1.14
N MET A 115 -1.41 -17.78 -2.41
CA MET A 115 -0.38 -18.70 -2.92
C MET A 115 0.75 -18.01 -3.68
N ILE A 116 0.45 -16.96 -4.44
CA ILE A 116 1.40 -16.37 -5.40
C ILE A 116 1.69 -14.93 -5.01
N ASP A 117 2.95 -14.66 -4.68
CA ASP A 117 3.42 -13.31 -4.39
C ASP A 117 3.93 -12.62 -5.66
N GLU A 118 3.48 -11.39 -5.87
CA GLU A 118 3.90 -10.53 -6.98
C GLU A 118 4.25 -9.15 -6.46
N GLU A 119 5.30 -8.54 -6.99
CA GLU A 119 5.74 -7.19 -6.65
C GLU A 119 5.71 -6.29 -7.87
N PHE A 120 5.25 -5.06 -7.71
CA PHE A 120 5.19 -4.07 -8.79
C PHE A 120 5.15 -2.66 -8.22
N VAL A 121 5.41 -1.67 -9.07
CA VAL A 121 5.35 -0.25 -8.71
C VAL A 121 4.16 0.39 -9.39
N ALA A 122 3.32 1.08 -8.61
CA ALA A 122 2.32 1.99 -9.14
C ALA A 122 2.84 3.43 -9.11
N GLN A 123 2.58 4.19 -10.16
CA GLN A 123 2.96 5.58 -10.31
C GLN A 123 1.72 6.47 -10.18
N ARG A 124 1.84 7.61 -9.52
CA ARG A 124 0.75 8.59 -9.44
C ARG A 124 0.43 9.10 -10.85
N ALA A 125 -0.84 9.06 -11.23
CA ALA A 125 -1.27 9.58 -12.51
C ALA A 125 -1.10 11.10 -12.52
N GLN A 126 -0.54 11.64 -13.62
CA GLN A 126 -0.41 13.08 -13.85
C GLN A 126 -1.74 13.74 -14.19
#